data_AF-A0A5B0Q6G0-F1
#
_entry.id   AF-A0A5B0Q6G0-F1
#
_cell.length_a   1.000
_cell.length_b   1.000
_cell.length_c   1.000
_cell.angle_alpha   90.00
_cell.angle_beta   90.00
_cell.angle_gamma   90.00
#
_symmetry.space_group_name_H-M   'P 1'
#
loop_
_entity.id
_entity.type
_entity.pdbx_description
1 polymer ?
#
loop_
_entity_poly.entity_id
_entity_poly.type
_entity_poly.pdbx_seq_one_letter_code
_entity_poly.pdbx_strand_id
1 'polypeptide(L)'
;MSPSNLSLRSTKQLPGQPNVTAKAIADAWKDLYSEDKNPDGVINLGVAENSLMQEFLVEKVKESISRFEARHLNYQSLGGSSSFKEAMCHILNQHFNPFTCVKPEHLISASGVTAILAQLMYAVCDEGDGVLISKPYYSGFNHLVKQGVHLIGFEIEDVRT
;
A
#
# COMPACT_ATOMS: atom_id res chain seq x y z
N MET A 1 -25.15 -16.48 23.35
CA MET A 1 -23.81 -15.86 23.46
C MET A 1 -23.98 -14.49 24.10
N SER A 2 -23.18 -14.15 25.10
CA SER A 2 -23.16 -12.78 25.64
C SER A 2 -22.75 -11.80 24.53
N PRO A 3 -23.41 -10.64 24.38
CA PRO A 3 -23.01 -9.65 23.39
C PRO A 3 -21.56 -9.20 23.66
N SER A 4 -20.77 -9.08 22.58
CA SER A 4 -19.40 -8.60 22.66
C SER A 4 -19.38 -7.12 23.05
N ASN A 5 -18.51 -6.72 23.97
CA ASN A 5 -18.25 -5.30 24.28
C ASN A 5 -17.43 -4.58 23.21
N LEU A 6 -17.15 -5.24 22.08
CA LEU A 6 -16.40 -4.66 20.97
C LEU A 6 -17.34 -4.10 19.91
N SER A 7 -16.83 -3.18 19.10
CA SER A 7 -17.56 -2.72 17.92
C SER A 7 -17.88 -3.89 16.97
N LEU A 8 -18.98 -3.79 16.23
CA LEU A 8 -19.38 -4.80 15.23
C LEU A 8 -18.23 -5.15 14.26
N ARG A 9 -17.43 -4.16 13.85
CA ARG A 9 -16.27 -4.36 12.97
C ARG A 9 -15.20 -5.23 13.63
N SER A 10 -14.89 -4.96 14.90
CA SER A 10 -13.91 -5.74 15.66
C SER A 10 -14.43 -7.15 15.93
N THR A 11 -15.69 -7.31 16.32
CA THR A 11 -16.33 -8.62 16.51
C THR A 11 -16.32 -9.46 15.24
N LYS A 12 -16.56 -8.86 14.06
CA LYS A 12 -16.48 -9.55 12.76
C LYS A 12 -15.05 -9.99 12.39
N GLN A 13 -14.02 -9.26 12.83
CA GLN A 13 -12.62 -9.56 12.51
C GLN A 13 -11.95 -10.51 13.51
N LEU A 14 -12.45 -10.56 14.74
CA LEU A 14 -11.90 -11.39 15.82
C LEU A 14 -11.62 -12.87 15.48
N PRO A 15 -12.51 -13.57 14.74
CA PRO A 15 -12.24 -14.96 14.37
C PRO A 15 -10.97 -15.14 13.52
N GLY A 16 -10.45 -14.04 12.95
CA GLY A 16 -9.44 -14.08 11.91
C GLY A 16 -10.01 -14.65 10.62
N GLN A 17 -9.29 -14.42 9.52
CA GLN A 17 -9.50 -15.20 8.30
C GLN A 17 -8.18 -15.89 7.96
N PRO A 18 -8.16 -17.21 7.74
CA PRO A 18 -6.95 -17.90 7.36
C PRO A 18 -6.48 -17.35 6.01
N ASN A 19 -5.30 -16.72 6.00
CA ASN A 19 -4.64 -16.26 4.80
C ASN A 19 -3.44 -17.18 4.52
N VAL A 20 -3.64 -18.15 3.62
CA VAL A 20 -2.63 -19.16 3.29
C VAL A 20 -1.34 -18.54 2.75
N THR A 21 -1.45 -17.47 1.96
CA THR A 21 -0.30 -16.75 1.40
C THR A 21 0.48 -16.04 2.51
N ALA A 22 -0.21 -15.32 3.41
CA ALA A 22 0.43 -14.66 4.54
C ALA A 22 1.10 -15.66 5.48
N LYS A 23 0.47 -16.82 5.71
CA LYS A 23 1.06 -17.91 6.49
C LYS A 23 2.33 -18.45 5.82
N ALA A 24 2.27 -18.75 4.52
CA ALA A 24 3.43 -19.26 3.77
C ALA A 24 4.61 -18.27 3.79
N ILE A 25 4.33 -16.98 3.62
CA ILE A 25 5.35 -15.91 3.73
C ILE A 25 5.92 -15.85 5.16
N ALA A 26 5.07 -15.91 6.18
CA ALA A 26 5.51 -15.89 7.57
C ALA A 26 6.34 -17.11 7.96
N ASP A 27 6.01 -18.29 7.42
CA ASP A 27 6.78 -19.51 7.62
C ASP A 27 8.12 -19.44 6.86
N ALA A 28 8.14 -18.92 5.63
CA ALA A 28 9.37 -18.68 4.88
C ALA A 28 10.33 -17.71 5.61
N TRP A 29 9.80 -16.64 6.23
CA TRP A 29 10.63 -15.70 7.00
C TRP A 29 11.33 -16.31 8.22
N LYS A 30 10.82 -17.43 8.76
CA LYS A 30 11.45 -18.11 9.90
C LYS A 30 12.66 -18.95 9.49
N ASP A 31 12.79 -19.24 8.20
CA ASP A 31 13.78 -20.18 7.67
C ASP A 31 14.32 -19.67 6.33
N LEU A 32 14.76 -18.41 6.28
CA LEU A 32 15.25 -17.82 5.03
C LEU A 32 16.60 -18.42 4.63
N TYR A 33 16.75 -18.64 3.33
CA TYR A 33 18.02 -19.00 2.71
C TYR A 33 19.10 -17.94 2.98
N SER A 34 20.29 -18.40 3.28
CA SER A 34 21.52 -17.60 3.30
C SER A 34 22.69 -18.51 2.95
N GLU A 35 23.49 -18.12 1.96
CA GLU A 35 24.63 -18.92 1.49
C GLU A 35 25.56 -19.36 2.63
N ASP A 36 25.91 -18.44 3.55
CA ASP A 36 26.83 -18.72 4.65
C ASP A 36 26.15 -19.30 5.91
N LYS A 37 24.90 -18.92 6.18
CA LYS A 37 24.25 -19.17 7.48
C LYS A 37 23.15 -20.23 7.45
N ASN A 38 22.46 -20.38 6.32
CA ASN A 38 21.35 -21.29 6.14
C ASN A 38 21.21 -21.69 4.66
N PRO A 39 22.16 -22.47 4.12
CA PRO A 39 22.18 -22.82 2.69
C PRO A 39 21.00 -23.72 2.29
N ASP A 40 20.38 -24.40 3.25
CA ASP A 40 19.18 -25.24 3.03
C ASP A 40 17.86 -24.48 3.28
N GLY A 41 17.93 -23.17 3.56
CA GLY A 41 16.75 -22.35 3.85
C GLY A 41 15.88 -22.04 2.63
N VAL A 42 14.73 -21.43 2.88
CA VAL A 42 13.72 -21.05 1.90
C VAL A 42 14.13 -19.78 1.15
N ILE A 43 14.16 -19.85 -0.19
CA ILE A 43 14.23 -18.67 -1.04
C ILE A 43 12.81 -18.08 -1.18
N ASN A 44 12.60 -16.89 -0.63
CA ASN A 44 11.31 -16.22 -0.68
C ASN A 44 11.10 -15.47 -2.01
N LEU A 45 10.28 -16.04 -2.89
CA LEU A 45 9.84 -15.42 -4.16
C LEU A 45 8.38 -14.92 -4.11
N GLY A 46 7.76 -14.92 -2.92
CA GLY A 46 6.35 -14.59 -2.73
C GLY A 46 6.07 -13.14 -2.35
N VAL A 47 7.11 -12.32 -2.16
CA VAL A 47 7.00 -10.93 -1.73
C VAL A 47 7.47 -10.00 -2.84
N ALA A 48 6.61 -9.08 -3.26
CA ALA A 48 6.95 -8.02 -4.20
C ALA A 48 7.73 -6.91 -3.49
N GLU A 49 9.02 -7.12 -3.28
CA GLU A 49 9.95 -6.14 -2.72
C GLU A 49 11.08 -5.85 -3.71
N ASN A 50 11.44 -4.57 -3.85
CA ASN A 50 12.58 -4.16 -4.65
C ASN A 50 13.76 -3.81 -3.75
N SER A 51 14.72 -4.73 -3.63
CA SER A 51 15.95 -4.54 -2.85
C SER A 51 17.11 -3.91 -3.63
N LEU A 52 16.99 -3.79 -4.96
CA LEU A 52 18.11 -3.44 -5.86
C LEU A 52 18.68 -2.04 -5.61
N MET A 53 17.88 -1.13 -5.04
CA MET A 53 18.25 0.27 -4.81
C MET A 53 18.44 0.62 -3.34
N GLN A 54 18.43 -0.37 -2.43
CA GLN A 54 18.43 -0.10 -0.98
C GLN A 54 19.66 0.68 -0.52
N GLU A 55 20.86 0.32 -0.97
CA GLU A 55 22.09 1.02 -0.59
C GLU A 55 22.09 2.49 -1.03
N PHE A 56 21.71 2.74 -2.28
CA PHE A 56 21.56 4.08 -2.83
C PHE A 56 20.52 4.91 -2.05
N LEU A 57 19.36 4.31 -1.73
CA LEU A 57 18.31 4.99 -0.96
C LEU A 57 18.76 5.30 0.46
N VAL A 58 19.48 4.39 1.11
CA VAL A 58 20.04 4.61 2.46
C VAL A 58 21.02 5.79 2.46
N GLU A 59 21.90 5.87 1.45
CA GLU A 59 22.81 7.01 1.29
C GLU A 59 22.02 8.33 1.16
N LYS A 60 21.03 8.38 0.25
CA LYS A 60 20.21 9.57 0.02
C LYS A 60 19.40 9.99 1.25
N VAL A 61 18.88 9.02 2.01
CA VAL A 61 18.17 9.30 3.27
C VAL A 61 19.12 9.90 4.30
N LYS A 62 20.32 9.34 4.48
CA LYS A 62 21.34 9.90 5.40
C LYS A 62 21.72 11.33 5.03
N GLU A 63 21.97 11.59 3.74
CA GLU A 63 22.24 12.94 3.24
C GLU A 63 21.06 13.89 3.51
N SER A 64 19.83 13.44 3.28
CA SER A 64 18.62 14.26 3.49
C SER A 64 18.39 14.60 4.96
N ILE A 65 18.60 13.64 5.86
CA ILE A 65 18.48 13.83 7.31
C ILE A 65 19.49 14.89 7.80
N SER A 66 20.68 14.97 7.20
CA SER A 66 21.66 15.99 7.57
C SER A 66 21.18 17.44 7.30
N ARG A 67 20.21 17.62 6.40
CA ARG A 67 19.58 18.90 6.03
C ARG A 67 18.27 19.16 6.77
N PHE A 68 17.93 18.31 7.74
CA PHE A 68 16.66 18.38 8.44
C PHE A 68 16.67 19.51 9.48
N GLU A 69 15.85 20.52 9.22
CA GLU A 69 15.65 21.66 10.12
C GLU A 69 14.46 21.47 11.07
N ALA A 70 14.43 22.20 12.19
CA ALA A 70 13.35 22.17 13.18
C ALA A 70 11.94 22.44 12.58
N ARG A 71 11.85 23.28 11.53
CA ARG A 71 10.57 23.57 10.84
C ARG A 71 9.90 22.33 10.24
N HIS A 72 10.66 21.27 9.94
CA HIS A 72 10.12 20.03 9.43
C HIS A 72 9.42 19.18 10.51
N LEU A 73 9.63 19.49 11.79
CA LEU A 73 8.92 18.88 12.92
C LEU A 73 7.57 19.55 13.22
N ASN A 74 7.30 20.70 12.61
CA ASN A 74 6.06 21.43 12.81
C ASN A 74 4.92 20.83 11.99
N TYR A 75 3.69 21.18 12.36
CA TYR A 75 2.51 20.88 11.55
C TYR A 75 2.69 21.38 10.11
N GLN A 76 2.48 20.48 9.16
CA GLN A 76 2.46 20.76 7.73
C GLN A 76 1.02 20.77 7.22
N SER A 77 0.83 21.07 5.93
CA SER A 77 -0.48 20.96 5.29
C SER A 77 -1.04 19.53 5.43
N LEU A 78 -2.34 19.40 5.68
CA LEU A 78 -3.03 18.11 5.88
C LEU A 78 -2.84 17.13 4.72
N GLY A 79 -2.64 17.65 3.50
CA GLY A 79 -2.40 16.83 2.30
C GLY A 79 -0.93 16.65 1.93
N GLY A 80 0.01 17.03 2.80
CA GLY A 80 1.46 16.97 2.55
C GLY A 80 2.08 18.35 2.31
N SER A 81 3.36 18.52 2.65
CA SER A 81 4.09 19.78 2.45
C SER A 81 4.17 20.19 0.97
N SER A 82 4.20 21.49 0.68
CA SER A 82 4.29 22.00 -0.71
C SER A 82 5.52 21.45 -1.45
N SER A 83 6.68 21.43 -0.81
CA SER A 83 7.93 20.90 -1.39
C SER A 83 7.82 19.43 -1.80
N PHE A 84 7.17 18.60 -0.98
CA PHE A 84 6.87 17.21 -1.32
C PHE A 84 5.97 17.12 -2.57
N LYS A 85 4.89 17.90 -2.61
CA LYS A 85 3.95 17.88 -3.74
C LYS A 85 4.60 18.34 -5.04
N GLU A 86 5.42 19.38 -4.99
CA GLU A 86 6.19 19.89 -6.14
C GLU A 86 7.16 18.83 -6.67
N ALA A 87 7.93 18.18 -5.79
CA ALA A 87 8.83 17.10 -6.17
C ALA A 87 8.08 15.91 -6.80
N MET A 88 6.93 15.53 -6.23
CA MET A 88 6.09 14.47 -6.80
C MET A 88 5.50 14.85 -8.17
N CYS A 89 5.06 16.10 -8.35
CA CYS A 89 4.59 16.58 -9.65
C CYS A 89 5.71 16.50 -10.69
N HIS A 90 6.94 16.87 -10.33
CA HIS A 90 8.08 16.75 -11.23
C HIS A 90 8.31 15.29 -11.65
N ILE A 91 8.34 14.34 -10.70
CA ILE A 91 8.50 12.91 -10.99
C ILE A 91 7.36 12.39 -11.89
N LEU A 92 6.11 12.72 -11.55
CA LEU A 92 4.93 12.25 -12.29
C LEU A 92 4.91 12.77 -13.73
N ASN A 93 5.13 14.07 -13.90
CA ASN A 93 5.14 14.68 -15.23
C ASN A 93 6.35 14.24 -16.07
N GLN A 94 7.50 13.96 -15.44
CA GLN A 94 8.71 13.52 -16.14
C GLN A 94 8.62 12.05 -16.59
N HIS A 95 8.09 11.17 -15.75
CA HIS A 95 8.21 9.72 -15.97
C HIS A 95 6.93 9.04 -16.47
N PHE A 96 5.75 9.63 -16.23
CA PHE A 96 4.47 8.97 -16.52
C PHE A 96 3.73 9.58 -17.71
N ASN A 97 4.29 10.62 -18.36
CA ASN A 97 3.73 11.32 -19.52
C ASN A 97 2.19 11.53 -19.42
N PRO A 98 1.71 12.20 -18.35
CA PRO A 98 0.28 12.34 -18.13
C PRO A 98 -0.35 13.23 -19.22
N PHE A 99 -1.56 12.90 -19.66
CA PHE A 99 -2.28 13.71 -20.66
C PHE A 99 -2.48 15.16 -20.19
N THR A 100 -2.82 15.35 -18.92
CA THR A 100 -2.90 16.66 -18.27
C THR A 100 -1.75 16.78 -17.28
N CYS A 101 -1.02 17.90 -17.34
CA CYS A 101 0.04 18.20 -16.39
C CYS A 101 -0.47 18.12 -14.94
N VAL A 102 0.21 17.31 -14.12
CA VAL A 102 -0.10 17.13 -12.69
C VAL A 102 0.43 18.34 -11.92
N LYS A 103 -0.43 18.96 -11.13
CA LYS A 103 -0.12 20.15 -10.32
C LYS A 103 -0.23 19.83 -8.82
N PRO A 104 0.43 20.60 -7.94
CA PRO A 104 0.39 20.35 -6.49
C PRO A 104 -1.03 20.27 -5.91
N GLU A 105 -1.97 21.06 -6.41
CA GLU A 105 -3.38 21.05 -6.00
C GLU A 105 -4.11 19.73 -6.33
N HIS A 106 -3.58 18.91 -7.24
CA HIS A 106 -4.14 17.60 -7.56
C HIS A 106 -3.68 16.49 -6.58
N LEU A 107 -2.72 16.78 -5.68
CA LEU A 107 -2.07 15.76 -4.86
C LEU A 107 -2.47 15.84 -3.38
N ILE A 108 -2.69 14.67 -2.78
CA ILE A 108 -2.83 14.44 -1.35
C ILE A 108 -1.91 13.27 -0.96
N SER A 109 -1.16 13.40 0.13
CA SER A 109 -0.34 12.33 0.70
C SER A 109 -1.07 11.59 1.83
N ALA A 110 -0.88 10.28 1.93
CA ALA A 110 -1.22 9.49 3.11
C ALA A 110 -0.14 8.43 3.38
N SER A 111 -0.28 7.69 4.47
CA SER A 111 0.67 6.66 4.93
C SER A 111 0.62 5.39 4.07
N GLY A 112 1.06 5.50 2.81
CA GLY A 112 1.13 4.42 1.84
C GLY A 112 -0.16 4.16 1.06
N VAL A 113 -0.06 3.33 0.03
CA VAL A 113 -1.15 3.08 -0.93
C VAL A 113 -2.41 2.49 -0.26
N THR A 114 -2.23 1.63 0.75
CA THR A 114 -3.35 1.07 1.52
C THR A 114 -4.16 2.15 2.23
N ALA A 115 -3.51 3.16 2.81
CA ALA A 115 -4.23 4.27 3.43
C ALA A 115 -4.95 5.14 2.39
N ILE A 116 -4.29 5.43 1.27
CA ILE A 116 -4.85 6.22 0.16
C ILE A 116 -6.11 5.55 -0.41
N LEU A 117 -6.04 4.26 -0.74
CA LEU A 117 -7.18 3.55 -1.31
C LEU A 117 -8.35 3.45 -0.32
N ALA A 118 -8.08 3.29 0.98
CA ALA A 118 -9.13 3.27 2.00
C ALA A 118 -9.81 4.64 2.14
N GLN A 119 -9.04 5.73 2.11
CA GLN A 119 -9.58 7.09 2.11
C GLN A 119 -10.36 7.39 0.84
N LEU A 120 -9.88 6.94 -0.32
CA LEU A 120 -10.57 7.10 -1.60
C LEU A 120 -11.94 6.43 -1.57
N MET A 121 -12.01 5.15 -1.18
CA MET A 121 -13.29 4.45 -1.06
C MET A 121 -14.22 5.13 -0.05
N TYR A 122 -13.68 5.62 1.07
CA TYR A 122 -14.48 6.37 2.04
C TYR A 122 -15.05 7.68 1.47
N ALA A 123 -14.35 8.31 0.52
CA ALA A 123 -14.78 9.56 -0.07
C ALA A 123 -15.80 9.39 -1.22
N VAL A 124 -15.83 8.22 -1.86
CA VAL A 124 -16.60 8.01 -3.10
C VAL A 124 -17.63 6.88 -3.05
N CYS A 125 -17.67 6.09 -1.97
CA CYS A 125 -18.60 4.98 -1.80
C CYS A 125 -19.40 5.11 -0.50
N ASP A 126 -20.66 4.69 -0.56
CA ASP A 126 -21.53 4.46 0.59
C ASP A 126 -21.57 2.96 0.99
N GLU A 127 -22.15 2.66 2.15
CA GLU A 127 -22.36 1.28 2.59
C GLU A 127 -23.26 0.53 1.59
N GLY A 128 -22.80 -0.63 1.11
CA GLY A 128 -23.49 -1.45 0.11
C GLY A 128 -22.99 -1.24 -1.33
N ASP A 129 -22.19 -0.20 -1.60
CA ASP A 129 -21.66 0.05 -2.93
C ASP A 129 -20.66 -1.02 -3.40
N GLY A 130 -20.58 -1.18 -4.73
CA GLY A 130 -19.67 -2.11 -5.40
C GLY A 130 -18.55 -1.40 -6.16
N VAL A 131 -17.31 -1.86 -5.99
CA VAL A 131 -16.14 -1.42 -6.76
C VAL A 131 -15.72 -2.53 -7.72
N LEU A 132 -15.76 -2.25 -9.02
CA LEU A 132 -15.30 -3.18 -10.05
C LEU A 132 -13.77 -3.33 -10.02
N ILE A 133 -13.29 -4.56 -10.14
CA ILE A 133 -11.85 -4.86 -10.23
C ILE A 133 -11.60 -6.01 -11.19
N SER A 134 -10.59 -5.88 -12.05
CA SER A 134 -10.21 -6.96 -12.95
C SER A 134 -9.54 -8.11 -12.20
N LYS A 135 -9.73 -9.34 -12.68
CA LYS A 135 -9.02 -10.51 -12.18
C LYS A 135 -7.91 -10.95 -13.14
N PRO A 136 -6.79 -11.50 -12.61
CA PRO A 136 -6.46 -11.59 -11.18
C PRO A 136 -6.05 -10.21 -10.60
N TYR A 137 -6.31 -9.99 -9.31
CA TYR A 137 -5.89 -8.78 -8.59
C TYR A 137 -5.15 -9.11 -7.28
N TYR A 138 -4.51 -8.09 -6.70
CA TYR A 138 -3.83 -8.20 -5.42
C TYR A 138 -4.82 -8.52 -4.29
N SER A 139 -4.74 -9.73 -3.74
CA SER A 139 -5.69 -10.25 -2.73
C SER A 139 -5.80 -9.39 -1.46
N GLY A 140 -4.77 -8.59 -1.15
CA GLY A 140 -4.78 -7.65 -0.03
C GLY A 140 -5.85 -6.57 -0.14
N PHE A 141 -6.38 -6.27 -1.33
CA PHE A 141 -7.52 -5.35 -1.48
C PHE A 141 -8.78 -5.85 -0.76
N ASN A 142 -8.97 -7.15 -0.57
CA ASN A 142 -10.11 -7.67 0.21
C ASN A 142 -10.08 -7.20 1.69
N HIS A 143 -8.89 -6.90 2.23
CA HIS A 143 -8.74 -6.36 3.58
C HIS A 143 -8.87 -4.84 3.65
N LEU A 144 -8.73 -4.17 2.51
CA LEU A 144 -8.89 -2.72 2.37
C LEU A 144 -10.37 -2.34 2.48
N VAL A 145 -11.23 -3.12 1.82
CA VAL A 145 -12.66 -2.82 1.72
C VAL A 145 -13.32 -3.07 3.07
N LYS A 146 -13.52 -1.96 3.80
CA LYS A 146 -14.17 -1.90 5.11
C LYS A 146 -15.43 -1.05 4.95
N GLN A 147 -16.38 -1.19 5.87
CA GLN A 147 -17.66 -0.42 5.90
C GLN A 147 -18.75 -0.89 4.92
N GLY A 148 -18.73 -2.16 4.52
CA GLY A 148 -19.84 -2.72 3.73
C GLY A 148 -19.79 -2.39 2.23
N VAL A 149 -18.69 -1.81 1.75
CA VAL A 149 -18.37 -1.79 0.31
C VAL A 149 -17.95 -3.20 -0.14
N HIS A 150 -18.14 -3.52 -1.42
CA HIS A 150 -17.86 -4.82 -1.99
C HIS A 150 -16.94 -4.74 -3.21
N LEU A 151 -15.91 -5.59 -3.30
CA LEU A 151 -15.18 -5.79 -4.56
C LEU A 151 -15.95 -6.72 -5.48
N ILE A 152 -16.19 -6.27 -6.71
CA ILE A 152 -16.88 -7.04 -7.75
C ILE A 152 -15.84 -7.36 -8.83
N GLY A 153 -15.34 -8.60 -8.79
CA GLY A 153 -14.29 -9.04 -9.69
C GLY A 153 -14.84 -9.45 -11.07
N PHE A 154 -14.26 -8.94 -12.16
CA PHE A 154 -14.57 -9.36 -13.53
C PHE A 154 -13.35 -9.97 -14.22
N GLU A 155 -13.57 -10.94 -15.11
CA GLU A 155 -12.51 -11.52 -15.92
C GLU A 155 -12.18 -10.58 -17.08
N ILE A 156 -10.88 -10.35 -17.33
CA ILE A 156 -10.46 -9.71 -18.58
C ILE A 156 -10.28 -10.84 -19.60
N GLU A 157 -11.05 -10.80 -20.68
CA GLU A 157 -10.79 -11.67 -21.83
C GLU A 157 -9.48 -11.26 -22.50
N ASP A 158 -8.66 -12.24 -22.85
CA ASP A 158 -7.39 -12.07 -23.55
C ASP A 158 -7.68 -11.47 -24.93
N VAL A 159 -7.76 -10.13 -25.04
CA VAL A 159 -7.84 -9.44 -26.33
C VAL A 159 -6.44 -9.48 -26.94
N ARG A 160 -6.05 -10.66 -27.42
CA ARG A 160 -4.90 -10.83 -28.29
C ARG A 160 -5.25 -10.21 -29.64
N THR A 161 -4.88 -8.95 -29.84
CA THR A 161 -4.68 -8.36 -31.17
C THR A 161 -3.29 -8.69 -31.69
#